data_AF-A0A383F2X1-F1
#
_entry.id   AF-A0A383F2X1-F1
#
_cell.length_a   1.000
_cell.length_b   1.000
_cell.length_c   1.000
_cell.angle_alpha   90.00
_cell.angle_beta   90.00
_cell.angle_gamma   90.00
#
_symmetry.space_group_name_H-M   'P 1'
#
loop_
_entity.id
_entity.type
_entity.pdbx_description
1 polymer ?
#
loop_
_entity_poly.entity_id
_entity_poly.type
_entity_poly.pdbx_seq_one_letter_code
_entity_poly.pdbx_strand_id
1 'polypeptide(L)'
;MPDLTFVLPHWLYWAGVVLFPVIAMILVRRQRGLQTRAAVSMPLAYMLWLTGGFVGLHRFYLRSWLGFVYLPLFVGILYSNADGREAREVRSLADSAVMIAEFDIERAQKALDEGKDGAQAQSEAAHAVLEVARERAIVADDTMVRAARTAQYLAVGIAFLLLVDATMLPRLTRLQNQREPTNATST
;
A
#
# COMPACT_ATOMS: atom_id res chain seq x y z
N MET A 1 24.46 -26.50 -0.66
CA MET A 1 24.34 -25.74 0.60
C MET A 1 23.09 -26.26 1.30
N PRO A 2 23.13 -26.64 2.59
CA PRO A 2 21.94 -27.11 3.27
C PRO A 2 21.03 -25.89 3.57
N ASP A 3 19.89 -25.82 2.89
CA ASP A 3 18.86 -24.81 3.16
C ASP A 3 18.19 -25.12 4.50
N LEU A 4 18.37 -24.22 5.47
CA LEU A 4 17.55 -24.19 6.68
C LEU A 4 16.17 -23.64 6.30
N THR A 5 15.34 -24.48 5.67
CA THR A 5 13.90 -24.22 5.55
C THR A 5 13.26 -24.36 6.92
N PHE A 6 13.47 -23.37 7.80
CA PHE A 6 12.74 -23.23 9.05
C PHE A 6 11.33 -22.76 8.71
N VAL A 7 10.51 -23.70 8.23
CA VAL A 7 9.08 -23.49 8.04
C VAL A 7 8.48 -23.46 9.43
N LEU A 8 7.99 -22.28 9.83
CA LEU A 8 7.31 -22.09 11.11
C LEU A 8 6.25 -23.20 11.27
N PRO A 9 6.22 -23.95 12.38
CA PRO A 9 5.31 -25.08 12.50
C PRO A 9 3.86 -24.64 12.31
N HIS A 10 3.10 -25.33 11.45
CA HIS A 10 1.71 -24.95 11.14
C HIS A 10 0.80 -24.90 12.38
N TRP A 11 1.11 -25.68 13.42
CA TRP A 11 0.40 -25.61 14.70
C TRP A 11 0.56 -24.25 15.42
N LEU A 12 1.68 -23.55 15.22
CA LEU A 12 1.96 -22.26 15.84
C LEU A 12 1.08 -21.15 15.24
N TYR A 13 0.77 -21.26 13.94
CA TYR A 13 -0.24 -20.41 13.28
C TYR A 13 -1.62 -20.59 13.93
N TRP A 14 -2.08 -21.84 14.10
CA TRP A 14 -3.36 -22.14 14.75
C TRP A 14 -3.37 -21.72 16.22
N ALA A 15 -2.25 -21.90 16.93
CA ALA A 15 -2.10 -21.42 18.30
C ALA A 15 -2.29 -19.90 18.36
N GLY A 16 -1.70 -19.11 17.46
CA GLY A 16 -1.92 -17.66 17.40
C GLY A 16 -3.40 -17.29 17.19
N VAL A 17 -4.07 -17.97 16.25
CA VAL A 17 -5.48 -17.73 15.91
C VAL A 17 -6.42 -18.04 17.07
N VAL A 18 -6.14 -19.07 17.87
CA VAL A 18 -6.99 -19.47 19.02
C VAL A 18 -6.61 -18.70 20.30
N LEU A 19 -5.32 -18.53 20.56
CA LEU A 19 -4.82 -17.92 21.80
C LEU A 19 -5.17 -16.43 21.86
N PHE A 20 -5.09 -15.71 20.73
CA PHE A 20 -5.42 -14.29 20.66
C PHE A 20 -6.86 -13.96 21.11
N PRO A 21 -7.93 -14.55 20.54
CA PRO A 21 -9.30 -14.28 20.96
C PRO A 21 -9.58 -14.73 22.39
N VAL A 22 -8.94 -15.81 22.86
CA VAL A 22 -9.07 -16.26 24.26
C VAL A 22 -8.45 -15.23 25.21
N ILE A 23 -7.22 -14.76 24.94
CA ILE A 23 -6.56 -13.72 25.74
C ILE A 23 -7.37 -12.42 25.70
N ALA A 24 -7.86 -12.01 24.53
CA ALA A 24 -8.71 -10.84 24.37
C ALA A 24 -10.01 -10.99 25.18
N MET A 25 -10.66 -12.15 25.15
CA MET A 25 -11.86 -12.43 25.92
C MET A 25 -11.60 -12.37 27.43
N ILE A 26 -10.45 -12.88 27.89
CA ILE A 26 -10.03 -12.80 29.29
C ILE A 26 -9.81 -11.34 29.70
N LEU A 27 -9.08 -10.56 28.91
CA LEU A 27 -8.83 -9.13 29.16
C LEU A 27 -10.13 -8.32 29.21
N VAL A 28 -11.04 -8.52 28.26
CA VAL A 28 -12.35 -7.86 28.21
C VAL A 28 -13.19 -8.25 29.43
N ARG A 29 -13.24 -9.53 29.81
CA ARG A 29 -13.96 -9.98 31.01
C ARG A 29 -13.39 -9.36 32.29
N ARG A 30 -12.06 -9.23 32.40
CA ARG A 30 -11.41 -8.57 33.55
C ARG A 30 -11.71 -7.07 33.60
N GLN A 31 -11.85 -6.41 32.46
CA GLN A 31 -12.14 -4.97 32.39
C GLN A 31 -13.62 -4.62 32.50
N ARG A 32 -14.56 -5.55 32.22
CA ARG A 32 -16.01 -5.33 32.38
C ARG A 32 -16.44 -4.98 33.80
N GLY A 33 -15.64 -5.30 34.82
CA GLY A 33 -15.90 -4.94 36.22
C GLY A 33 -15.35 -3.58 36.65
N LEU A 34 -14.51 -2.93 35.82
CA LEU A 34 -13.97 -1.61 36.11
C LEU A 34 -14.90 -0.56 35.49
N GLN A 35 -15.67 0.13 36.32
CA GLN A 35 -16.50 1.27 35.88
C GLN A 35 -15.59 2.32 35.24
N THR A 36 -15.55 2.34 33.91
CA THR A 36 -14.74 3.29 33.16
C THR A 36 -15.48 4.62 33.09
N ARG A 37 -14.88 5.65 33.69
CA ARG A 37 -15.41 7.03 33.85
C ARG A 37 -15.61 7.81 32.53
N ALA A 38 -15.35 7.21 31.38
CA ALA A 38 -15.58 7.80 30.05
C ALA A 38 -15.81 6.68 29.05
N ALA A 39 -16.89 6.77 28.27
CA ALA A 39 -17.20 5.77 27.26
C ALA A 39 -16.22 5.79 26.07
N VAL A 40 -15.57 6.94 25.84
CA VAL A 40 -14.52 7.13 24.83
C VAL A 40 -13.22 7.57 25.49
N SER A 41 -12.13 6.85 25.24
CA SER A 41 -10.81 7.20 25.77
C SER A 41 -9.95 7.91 24.73
N MET A 42 -9.34 9.03 25.15
CA MET A 42 -8.49 9.85 24.28
C MET A 42 -7.21 9.13 23.81
N PRO A 43 -6.49 8.36 24.66
CA PRO A 43 -5.34 7.59 24.20
C PRO A 43 -5.70 6.56 23.12
N LEU A 44 -6.86 5.90 23.26
CA LEU A 44 -7.33 4.93 22.27
C LEU A 44 -7.70 5.61 20.95
N ALA A 45 -8.31 6.79 21.00
CA ALA A 45 -8.63 7.55 19.80
C ALA A 45 -7.36 7.94 19.00
N TYR A 46 -6.27 8.34 19.67
CA TYR A 46 -4.98 8.60 19.02
C TYR A 46 -4.30 7.33 18.53
N MET A 47 -4.40 6.22 19.28
CA MET A 47 -3.89 4.93 18.83
C MET A 47 -4.57 4.49 17.53
N LEU A 48 -5.90 4.61 17.46
CA LEU A 48 -6.68 4.30 16.25
C LEU A 48 -6.40 5.28 15.10
N TRP A 49 -6.14 6.55 15.40
CA TRP A 49 -5.70 7.53 14.40
C TRP A 49 -4.34 7.14 13.81
N LEU A 50 -3.38 6.72 14.65
CA LEU A 50 -2.04 6.36 14.21
C LEU A 50 -2.03 5.05 13.40
N THR A 51 -2.71 4.01 13.86
CA THR A 51 -2.65 2.68 13.23
C THR A 51 -3.69 2.49 12.13
N GLY A 52 -4.82 3.17 12.24
CA GLY A 52 -6.01 2.94 11.41
C GLY A 52 -6.59 4.21 10.79
N GLY A 53 -5.90 5.34 10.94
CA GLY A 53 -6.43 6.63 10.50
C GLY A 53 -6.63 6.71 9.00
N PHE A 54 -5.78 6.05 8.21
CA PHE A 54 -5.88 6.07 6.75
C PHE A 54 -7.17 5.40 6.22
N VAL A 55 -7.81 4.53 7.01
CA VAL A 55 -9.14 3.94 6.73
C VAL A 55 -10.26 4.73 7.42
N GLY A 56 -9.94 5.66 8.32
CA GLY A 56 -10.90 6.46 9.08
C GLY A 56 -11.38 5.81 10.38
N LEU A 57 -10.65 4.82 10.93
CA LEU A 57 -11.05 4.08 12.14
C LEU A 57 -11.29 4.97 13.36
N HIS A 58 -10.51 6.03 13.53
CA HIS A 58 -10.69 7.02 14.59
C HIS A 58 -12.03 7.77 14.50
N ARG A 59 -12.56 8.01 13.29
CA ARG A 59 -13.87 8.65 13.09
C ARG A 59 -15.02 7.69 13.34
N PHE A 60 -14.89 6.42 12.94
CA PHE A 60 -15.89 5.40 13.26
C PHE A 60 -15.96 5.12 14.75
N TYR A 61 -14.82 5.13 15.44
CA TYR A 61 -14.76 5.02 16.90
C TYR A 61 -15.52 6.14 17.60
N LEU A 62 -15.44 7.37 17.08
CA LEU A 62 -16.20 8.53 17.56
C LEU A 62 -17.64 8.60 17.02
N ARG A 63 -18.13 7.52 16.40
CA ARG A 63 -19.48 7.37 15.82
C ARG A 63 -19.83 8.48 14.81
N SER A 64 -18.84 8.91 14.02
CA SER A 64 -18.95 9.99 13.04
C SER A 64 -18.97 9.44 11.60
N TRP A 65 -19.97 9.84 10.82
CA TRP A 65 -20.10 9.47 9.39
C TRP A 65 -18.98 10.00 8.50
N LEU A 66 -18.23 11.02 8.93
CA LEU A 66 -17.05 11.52 8.20
C LEU A 66 -15.96 10.46 7.98
N GLY A 67 -15.98 9.34 8.73
CA GLY A 67 -15.11 8.19 8.45
C GLY A 67 -15.28 7.63 7.04
N PHE A 68 -16.47 7.73 6.46
CA PHE A 68 -16.73 7.26 5.09
C PHE A 68 -15.96 8.03 4.00
N VAL A 69 -15.44 9.23 4.28
CA VAL A 69 -14.58 9.96 3.33
C VAL A 69 -13.24 9.27 3.12
N TYR A 70 -12.72 8.57 4.13
CA TYR A 70 -11.47 7.83 4.04
C TYR A 70 -11.61 6.53 3.23
N LEU A 71 -12.80 5.94 3.17
CA LEU A 71 -13.02 4.68 2.47
C LEU A 71 -12.75 4.75 0.95
N PRO A 72 -13.30 5.70 0.17
CA PRO A 72 -12.98 5.80 -1.26
C PRO A 72 -11.51 6.18 -1.49
N LEU A 73 -10.91 6.99 -0.62
CA LEU A 73 -9.48 7.31 -0.69
C LEU A 73 -8.61 6.07 -0.47
N PHE A 74 -8.97 5.24 0.52
CA PHE A 74 -8.30 3.99 0.80
C PHE A 74 -8.43 2.99 -0.36
N VAL A 75 -9.64 2.82 -0.90
CA VAL A 75 -9.87 2.00 -2.10
C VAL A 75 -9.07 2.53 -3.29
N GLY A 76 -9.01 3.85 -3.47
CA GLY A 76 -8.19 4.49 -4.49
C GLY A 76 -6.70 4.18 -4.35
N ILE A 77 -6.17 4.17 -3.13
CA ILE A 77 -4.78 3.76 -2.87
C ILE A 77 -4.57 2.30 -3.23
N LEU A 78 -5.48 1.40 -2.86
CA LEU A 78 -5.37 -0.03 -3.20
C LEU A 78 -5.35 -0.24 -4.71
N TYR A 79 -6.25 0.45 -5.43
CA TYR A 79 -6.28 0.42 -6.88
C TYR A 79 -4.98 0.94 -7.49
N SER A 80 -4.50 2.11 -7.04
CA SER A 80 -3.25 2.71 -7.52
C SER A 80 -2.02 1.84 -7.21
N ASN A 81 -2.06 1.06 -6.13
CA ASN A 81 -0.99 0.13 -5.79
C ASN A 81 -0.95 -1.07 -6.74
N ALA A 82 -2.12 -1.59 -7.13
CA ALA A 82 -2.23 -2.66 -8.12
C ALA A 82 -1.76 -2.17 -9.50
N ASP A 83 -2.22 -1.00 -9.92
CA ASP A 83 -1.80 -0.33 -11.17
C ASP A 83 -0.28 -0.07 -11.20
N GLY A 84 0.27 0.47 -10.10
CA GLY A 84 1.72 0.66 -9.96
C GLY A 84 2.53 -0.63 -9.97
N ARG A 85 1.94 -1.78 -9.60
CA ARG A 85 2.61 -3.10 -9.73
C ARG A 85 2.70 -3.52 -11.20
N GLU A 86 1.61 -3.38 -11.94
CA GLU A 86 1.56 -3.69 -13.37
C GLU A 86 2.50 -2.78 -14.17
N ALA A 87 2.52 -1.47 -13.88
CA ALA A 87 3.42 -0.54 -14.55
C ALA A 87 4.91 -0.87 -14.32
N ARG A 88 5.29 -1.36 -13.12
CA ARG A 88 6.66 -1.82 -12.84
C ARG A 88 7.04 -3.05 -13.65
N GLU A 89 6.11 -3.98 -13.84
CA GLU A 89 6.32 -5.17 -14.66
C GLU A 89 6.53 -4.79 -16.12
N VAL A 90 5.65 -3.95 -16.68
CA VAL A 90 5.76 -3.48 -18.07
C VAL A 90 7.07 -2.73 -18.30
N ARG A 91 7.50 -1.87 -17.37
CA ARG A 91 8.80 -1.19 -17.44
C ARG A 91 9.95 -2.18 -17.41
N SER A 92 9.91 -3.19 -16.52
CA SER A 92 10.95 -4.21 -16.45
C SER A 92 11.07 -5.02 -17.75
N LEU A 93 9.94 -5.35 -18.39
CA LEU A 93 9.92 -6.05 -19.67
C LEU A 93 10.47 -5.16 -20.80
N ALA A 94 10.13 -3.87 -20.81
CA ALA A 94 10.64 -2.92 -21.80
C ALA A 94 12.15 -2.70 -21.66
N ASP A 95 12.66 -2.52 -20.44
CA ASP A 95 14.10 -2.41 -20.15
C ASP A 95 14.86 -3.67 -20.64
N SER A 96 14.29 -4.85 -20.41
CA SER A 96 14.86 -6.12 -20.89
C SER A 96 14.87 -6.20 -22.41
N ALA A 97 13.80 -5.73 -23.08
CA ALA A 97 13.71 -5.73 -24.54
C ALA A 97 14.73 -4.78 -25.18
N VAL A 98 14.96 -3.60 -24.58
CA VAL A 98 16.02 -2.67 -25.00
C VAL A 98 17.39 -3.33 -24.86
N MET A 99 17.67 -3.95 -23.72
CA MET A 99 18.94 -4.64 -23.49
C MET A 99 19.21 -5.76 -24.52
N ILE A 100 18.19 -6.55 -24.85
CA ILE A 100 18.30 -7.60 -25.88
C ILE A 100 18.58 -6.98 -27.25
N ALA A 101 17.87 -5.92 -27.62
CA ALA A 101 18.04 -5.26 -28.91
C ALA A 101 19.42 -4.60 -29.06
N GLU A 102 19.96 -4.02 -27.97
CA GLU A 102 21.32 -3.47 -27.95
C GLU A 102 22.37 -4.57 -28.16
N PHE A 103 22.18 -5.73 -27.54
CA PHE A 103 23.05 -6.89 -27.75
C PHE A 103 22.99 -7.43 -29.18
N ASP A 104 21.79 -7.45 -29.79
CA ASP A 104 21.62 -7.88 -31.18
C ASP A 104 22.31 -6.91 -32.17
N ILE A 105 22.33 -5.61 -31.87
CA ILE A 105 23.11 -4.62 -32.63
C ILE A 105 24.60 -4.88 -32.50
N GLU A 106 25.11 -5.11 -31.29
CA GLU A 106 26.53 -5.43 -31.09
C GLU A 106 26.94 -6.68 -31.89
N ARG A 107 26.08 -7.70 -31.88
CA ARG A 107 26.30 -8.92 -32.65
C ARG A 107 26.24 -8.69 -34.16
N ALA A 108 25.29 -7.88 -34.64
CA ALA A 108 25.17 -7.55 -36.06
C ALA A 108 26.35 -6.70 -36.54
N GLN A 109 26.84 -5.77 -35.71
CA GLN A 109 28.03 -4.97 -35.99
C GLN A 109 29.27 -5.85 -36.12
N LYS A 110 29.44 -6.83 -35.22
CA LYS A 110 30.54 -7.79 -35.34
C LYS A 110 30.46 -8.63 -36.63
N ALA A 111 29.26 -9.01 -37.06
CA ALA A 111 29.08 -9.74 -38.32
C ALA A 111 29.39 -8.87 -39.55
N LEU A 112 29.12 -7.56 -39.48
CA LEU A 112 29.53 -6.57 -40.48
C LEU A 112 31.05 -6.44 -40.56
N ASP A 113 31.72 -6.31 -39.42
CA ASP A 113 33.17 -6.19 -39.33
C ASP A 113 33.89 -7.46 -39.86
N GLU A 114 33.26 -8.63 -39.69
CA GLU A 114 33.73 -9.92 -40.22
C GLU A 114 33.41 -10.13 -41.72
N GLY A 115 32.71 -9.19 -42.38
CA GLY A 115 32.42 -9.23 -43.81
C GLY A 115 31.44 -10.32 -44.23
N LYS A 116 30.53 -10.73 -43.34
CA LYS A 116 29.54 -11.79 -43.64
C LYS A 116 28.46 -11.29 -44.61
N ASP A 117 28.12 -12.14 -45.59
CA ASP A 117 27.03 -11.85 -46.53
C ASP A 117 25.70 -11.62 -45.79
N GLY A 118 24.99 -10.55 -46.15
CA GLY A 118 23.70 -10.18 -45.54
C GLY A 118 23.79 -9.44 -44.19
N ALA A 119 25.00 -9.18 -43.67
CA ALA A 119 25.19 -8.50 -42.38
C ALA A 119 24.63 -7.06 -42.35
N GLN A 120 24.61 -6.37 -43.49
CA GLN A 120 24.03 -5.02 -43.61
C GLN A 120 22.52 -5.02 -43.36
N ALA A 121 21.78 -5.95 -43.99
CA ALA A 121 20.35 -6.09 -43.78
C ALA A 121 20.02 -6.52 -42.33
N GLN A 122 20.89 -7.33 -41.71
CA GLN A 122 20.74 -7.74 -40.31
C GLN A 122 20.96 -6.57 -39.34
N SER A 123 21.95 -5.70 -39.60
CA SER A 123 22.19 -4.50 -38.81
C SER A 123 21.03 -3.51 -38.90
N GLU A 124 20.54 -3.23 -40.11
CA GLU A 124 19.39 -2.34 -40.32
C GLU A 124 18.13 -2.87 -39.61
N ALA A 125 17.88 -4.17 -39.67
CA ALA A 125 16.78 -4.81 -38.94
C ALA A 125 16.96 -4.70 -37.42
N ALA A 126 18.17 -4.89 -36.89
CA ALA A 126 18.44 -4.77 -35.45
C ALA A 126 18.25 -3.32 -34.95
N HIS A 127 18.67 -2.32 -35.73
CA HIS A 127 18.41 -0.92 -35.44
C HIS A 127 16.92 -0.59 -35.41
N ALA A 128 16.14 -1.09 -36.37
CA ALA A 128 14.69 -0.91 -36.39
C ALA A 128 14.02 -1.52 -35.14
N VAL A 129 14.48 -2.69 -34.69
CA VAL A 129 13.97 -3.35 -33.47
C VAL A 129 14.32 -2.53 -32.22
N LEU A 130 15.54 -1.98 -32.13
CA LEU A 130 15.95 -1.14 -31.00
C LEU A 130 15.10 0.13 -30.89
N GLU A 131 14.84 0.82 -32.00
CA GLU A 131 14.01 2.03 -31.98
C GLU A 131 12.60 1.73 -31.45
N VAL A 132 11.98 0.64 -31.93
CA VAL A 132 10.68 0.20 -31.40
C VAL A 132 10.74 -0.18 -29.91
N ALA A 133 11.82 -0.84 -29.47
CA ALA A 133 12.00 -1.18 -28.06
C ALA A 133 12.15 0.07 -27.17
N ARG A 134 12.89 1.08 -27.63
CA ARG A 134 13.07 2.37 -26.95
C ARG A 134 11.77 3.15 -26.86
N GLU A 135 11.00 3.23 -27.93
CA GLU A 135 9.68 3.85 -27.91
C GLU A 135 8.76 3.19 -26.88
N ARG A 136 8.75 1.85 -26.82
CA ARG A 136 7.99 1.10 -25.82
C ARG A 136 8.48 1.37 -24.39
N ALA A 137 9.78 1.50 -24.19
CA ALA A 137 10.35 1.85 -22.89
C ALA A 137 9.95 3.26 -22.43
N ILE A 138 9.91 4.25 -23.33
CA ILE A 138 9.44 5.60 -23.02
C ILE A 138 7.97 5.57 -22.58
N VAL A 139 7.12 4.85 -23.31
CA VAL A 139 5.70 4.70 -22.96
C VAL A 139 5.55 4.00 -21.60
N ALA A 140 6.34 2.96 -21.33
CA ALA A 140 6.32 2.23 -20.07
C ALA A 140 6.80 3.07 -18.87
N ASP A 141 7.76 3.97 -19.08
CA ASP A 141 8.22 4.89 -18.04
C ASP A 141 7.14 5.94 -17.73
N ASP A 142 6.50 6.50 -18.76
CA ASP A 142 5.41 7.46 -18.58
C ASP A 142 4.18 6.84 -17.86
N THR A 143 3.81 5.59 -18.16
CA THR A 143 2.75 4.89 -17.42
C THR A 143 3.11 4.69 -15.95
N MET A 144 4.36 4.31 -15.65
CA MET A 144 4.84 4.20 -14.27
C MET A 144 4.80 5.54 -13.53
N VAL A 145 5.23 6.63 -14.17
CA VAL A 145 5.19 7.98 -13.58
C VAL A 145 3.75 8.41 -13.29
N ARG A 146 2.81 8.14 -14.19
CA ARG A 146 1.38 8.44 -13.99
C ARG A 146 0.78 7.64 -12.83
N ALA A 147 1.08 6.34 -12.75
CA ALA A 147 0.63 5.49 -11.65
C ALA A 147 1.18 6.00 -10.29
N ALA A 148 2.47 6.32 -10.24
CA ALA A 148 3.12 6.86 -9.04
C ALA A 148 2.52 8.20 -8.61
N ARG A 149 2.28 9.12 -9.57
CA ARG A 149 1.71 10.44 -9.29
C ARG A 149 0.28 10.34 -8.74
N THR A 150 -0.52 9.42 -9.28
CA THR A 150 -1.89 9.17 -8.81
C THR A 150 -1.88 8.68 -7.37
N ALA A 151 -1.03 7.70 -7.05
CA ALA A 151 -0.85 7.22 -5.68
C ALA A 151 -0.38 8.32 -4.73
N GLN A 152 0.53 9.19 -5.19
CA GLN A 152 1.05 10.31 -4.40
C GLN A 152 -0.05 11.32 -4.06
N TYR A 153 -0.91 11.71 -5.00
CA TYR A 153 -2.00 12.65 -4.72
C TYR A 153 -2.99 12.10 -3.69
N LEU A 154 -3.33 10.81 -3.78
CA LEU A 154 -4.19 10.14 -2.81
C LEU A 154 -3.55 10.08 -1.42
N ALA A 155 -2.25 9.74 -1.35
CA ALA A 155 -1.50 9.69 -0.11
C ALA A 155 -1.41 11.07 0.56
N VAL A 156 -1.13 12.13 -0.21
CA VAL A 156 -1.10 13.52 0.28
C VAL A 156 -2.49 13.95 0.76
N GLY A 157 -3.55 13.59 0.03
CA GLY A 157 -4.93 13.85 0.45
C GLY A 157 -5.28 13.22 1.79
N ILE A 158 -4.96 11.95 1.99
CA ILE A 158 -5.16 11.25 3.26
C ILE A 158 -4.30 11.88 4.37
N ALA A 159 -3.03 12.17 4.10
CA ALA A 159 -2.14 12.79 5.07
C ALA A 159 -2.67 14.15 5.55
N PHE A 160 -3.18 14.97 4.63
CA PHE A 160 -3.81 16.25 4.97
C PHE A 160 -5.03 16.07 5.87
N LEU A 161 -5.94 15.14 5.52
CA LEU A 161 -7.11 14.85 6.35
C LEU A 161 -6.72 14.33 7.74
N LEU A 162 -5.67 13.51 7.84
CA LEU A 162 -5.16 13.01 9.11
C LEU A 162 -4.59 14.13 9.99
N LEU A 163 -3.91 15.11 9.41
CA LEU A 163 -3.40 16.26 10.15
C LEU A 163 -4.56 17.12 10.70
N VAL A 164 -5.59 17.36 9.88
CA VAL A 164 -6.81 18.04 10.34
C VAL A 164 -7.42 17.26 11.51
N ASP A 165 -7.57 15.95 11.37
CA ASP A 165 -8.18 15.11 12.39
C ASP A 165 -7.38 15.05 13.69
N ALA A 166 -6.04 15.05 13.62
CA ALA A 166 -5.17 15.11 14.78
C ALA A 166 -5.46 16.34 15.65
N THR A 167 -5.70 17.50 15.04
CA THR A 167 -6.04 18.73 15.76
C THR A 167 -7.46 18.72 16.34
N MET A 168 -8.41 18.05 15.67
CA MET A 168 -9.82 18.00 16.09
C MET A 168 -10.11 16.91 17.13
N LEU A 169 -9.29 15.86 17.19
CA LEU A 169 -9.49 14.66 18.03
C LEU A 169 -9.77 14.96 19.52
N PRO A 170 -9.05 15.88 20.20
CA PRO A 170 -9.32 16.23 21.59
C PRO A 170 -10.72 16.82 21.81
N ARG A 171 -11.19 17.63 20.85
CA ARG A 171 -12.51 18.26 20.93
C ARG A 171 -13.61 17.23 20.71
N LEU A 172 -13.43 16.35 19.72
CA LEU A 172 -14.43 15.35 19.35
C LEU A 172 -14.61 14.28 20.44
N THR A 173 -13.51 13.83 21.07
CA THR A 173 -13.56 12.89 22.19
C THR A 173 -14.31 13.48 23.39
N ARG A 174 -14.05 14.76 23.73
CA ARG A 174 -14.79 15.49 24.78
C ARG A 174 -16.28 15.61 24.46
N LEU A 175 -16.64 15.99 23.23
CA LEU A 175 -18.03 16.11 22.80
C LEU A 175 -18.77 14.77 22.84
N GLN A 176 -18.11 13.68 22.46
CA GLN A 176 -18.72 12.35 22.47
C GLN A 176 -18.96 11.86 23.91
N ASN A 177 -17.99 12.06 24.80
CA ASN A 177 -18.14 11.74 26.23
C ASN A 177 -19.25 12.56 26.92
N GLN A 178 -19.57 13.77 26.45
CA GLN A 178 -20.70 14.56 26.96
C GLN A 178 -22.06 14.04 26.48
N ARG A 179 -22.10 13.41 25.31
CA ARG A 179 -23.34 12.88 24.70
C ARG A 179 -23.74 11.52 25.26
N GLU A 180 -22.77 10.77 25.77
CA GLU A 180 -23.00 9.46 26.34
C GLU A 180 -23.23 9.59 27.85
N PRO A 181 -24.45 9.31 28.35
CA PRO A 181 -24.72 9.36 29.77
C PRO A 181 -23.82 8.32 30.46
N THR A 182 -22.92 8.78 31.32
CA THR A 182 -22.29 7.90 32.31
C THR A 182 -23.41 7.30 33.14
N ASN A 183 -23.64 5.99 33.02
CA ASN A 183 -24.53 5.20 33.87
C ASN A 183 -23.98 5.12 35.32
N ALA A 184 -23.75 6.29 35.93
CA ALA A 184 -23.19 6.43 37.28
C ALA A 184 -24.24 7.00 38.27
N THR A 185 -25.52 7.00 37.90
CA THR A 185 -26.63 7.35 38.77
C THR A 185 -27.70 6.28 38.73
N SER A 186 -27.44 5.17 39.41
CA SER A 186 -28.48 4.35 40.03
C SER A 186 -27.85 3.48 41.11
N THR A 187 -28.03 3.94 42.35
CA THR A 187 -28.06 3.20 43.64
C THR A 187 -26.93 2.24 43.98
#